data_AF-A0A3D9FSB8-F1
#
_entry.id   AF-A0A3D9FSB8-F1
#
_cell.length_a   1.000
_cell.length_b   1.000
_cell.length_c   1.000
_cell.angle_alpha   90.00
_cell.angle_beta   90.00
_cell.angle_gamma   90.00
#
_symmetry.space_group_name_H-M   'P 1'
#
loop_
_entity.id
_entity.type
_entity.pdbx_description
1 polymer ?
#
loop_
_entity_poly.entity_id
_entity_poly.type
_entity_poly.pdbx_seq_one_letter_code
_entity_poly.pdbx_strand_id
1 'polypeptide(L)'
;MKNTFIIFAIFLFFSLNCFSQVNEKIDESWKDVKGNLQVKTEIVLKLTAILRNSNKINNAELNQINSNAKDLKIECRKEVLNGQAVKDLKLKSDNLNKYLVRTLVNIELDSKLKSNKNIITIMDELSLAENNIYSKIRKYNEICSSLNKKELIYIFRSESKSPQVEF
;
A
#
# COMPACT_ATOMS: atom_id res chain seq x y z
N MET A 1 -23.44 -1.30 48.63
CA MET A 1 -24.01 -0.95 47.31
C MET A 1 -23.34 0.26 46.65
N LYS A 2 -22.98 1.34 47.38
CA LYS A 2 -22.24 2.49 46.80
C LYS A 2 -20.83 2.12 46.28
N ASN A 3 -20.06 1.34 47.05
CA ASN A 3 -18.68 0.99 46.69
C ASN A 3 -18.61 0.04 45.48
N THR A 4 -19.59 -0.86 45.32
CA THR A 4 -19.72 -1.72 44.13
C THR A 4 -20.02 -0.93 42.86
N PHE A 5 -20.78 0.16 42.95
CA PHE A 5 -21.06 1.05 41.82
C PHE A 5 -19.82 1.84 41.37
N ILE A 6 -18.99 2.26 42.33
CA ILE A 6 -17.72 2.95 42.06
C ILE A 6 -16.72 1.99 41.38
N ILE A 7 -16.61 0.75 41.86
CA ILE A 7 -15.75 -0.27 41.25
C ILE A 7 -16.21 -0.58 39.82
N PHE A 8 -17.52 -0.68 39.59
CA PHE A 8 -18.07 -0.90 38.25
C PHE A 8 -17.83 0.28 37.29
N ALA A 9 -17.95 1.52 37.79
CA ALA A 9 -17.65 2.72 37.01
C ALA A 9 -16.16 2.82 36.65
N ILE A 10 -15.26 2.46 37.56
CA ILE A 10 -13.81 2.43 37.30
C ILE A 10 -13.47 1.34 36.27
N PHE A 11 -14.09 0.16 36.36
CA PHE A 11 -13.89 -0.92 35.40
C PHE A 11 -14.33 -0.54 33.97
N LEU A 12 -15.50 0.11 33.84
CA LEU A 12 -15.98 0.64 32.56
C LEU A 12 -15.03 1.70 31.99
N PHE A 13 -14.54 2.63 32.82
CA PHE A 13 -13.60 3.66 32.39
C PHE A 13 -12.27 3.06 31.89
N PHE A 14 -11.70 2.07 32.60
CA PHE A 14 -10.49 1.39 32.17
C PHE A 14 -10.68 0.61 30.85
N SER A 15 -11.83 -0.04 30.68
CA SER A 15 -12.16 -0.77 29.45
C SER A 15 -12.27 0.15 28.22
N LEU A 16 -12.84 1.35 28.37
CA LEU A 16 -12.98 2.31 27.27
C LEU A 16 -11.62 2.89 26.83
N ASN A 17 -10.73 3.17 27.77
CA ASN A 17 -9.39 3.69 27.48
C ASN A 17 -8.54 2.66 26.71
N CYS A 18 -8.60 1.39 27.09
CA CYS A 18 -7.85 0.34 26.40
C CYS A 18 -8.34 0.12 24.96
N PHE A 19 -9.65 0.13 24.73
CA PHE A 19 -10.23 -0.03 23.39
C PHE A 19 -9.93 1.15 22.45
N SER A 20 -9.91 2.38 22.96
CA SER A 20 -9.59 3.57 22.18
C SER A 20 -8.14 3.56 21.66
N GLN A 21 -7.17 3.23 22.52
CA GLN A 21 -5.74 3.16 22.15
C GLN A 21 -5.46 2.06 21.11
N VAL A 22 -6.22 0.97 21.17
CA VAL A 22 -6.11 -0.16 20.26
C VAL A 22 -6.52 0.22 18.83
N ASN A 23 -7.62 0.96 18.66
CA ASN A 23 -8.07 1.41 17.34
C ASN A 23 -7.13 2.48 16.75
N GLU A 24 -6.62 3.38 17.60
CA GLU A 24 -5.64 4.40 17.19
C GLU A 24 -4.38 3.77 16.55
N LYS A 25 -3.90 2.66 17.11
CA LYS A 25 -2.74 1.94 16.57
C LYS A 25 -3.00 1.30 15.20
N ILE A 26 -4.21 0.78 14.95
CA ILE A 26 -4.60 0.30 13.63
C ILE A 26 -4.62 1.47 12.65
N ASP A 27 -5.25 2.59 13.03
CA ASP A 27 -5.38 3.75 12.15
C ASP A 27 -4.02 4.38 11.81
N GLU A 28 -3.11 4.46 12.78
CA GLU A 28 -1.74 4.92 12.57
C GLU A 28 -0.98 4.00 11.60
N SER A 29 -1.02 2.69 11.84
CA SER A 29 -0.36 1.72 10.94
C SER A 29 -0.98 1.68 9.54
N TRP A 30 -2.27 1.97 9.42
CA TRP A 30 -2.94 2.15 8.13
C TRP A 30 -2.48 3.41 7.41
N LYS A 31 -2.36 4.54 8.12
CA LYS A 31 -1.80 5.78 7.57
C LYS A 31 -0.37 5.57 7.07
N ASP A 32 0.43 4.81 7.80
CA ASP A 32 1.79 4.42 7.39
C ASP A 32 1.79 3.66 6.04
N VAL A 33 0.89 2.69 5.87
CA VAL A 33 0.74 1.94 4.62
C VAL A 33 0.35 2.87 3.46
N LYS A 34 -0.68 3.71 3.67
CA LYS A 34 -1.15 4.67 2.64
C LYS A 34 -0.07 5.67 2.26
N GLY A 35 0.69 6.18 3.24
CA GLY A 35 1.79 7.11 3.01
C GLY A 35 2.90 6.52 2.16
N ASN A 36 3.31 5.28 2.45
CA ASN A 36 4.35 4.61 1.66
C ASN A 36 3.88 4.26 0.24
N LEU A 37 2.62 3.86 0.07
CA LEU A 37 2.01 3.70 -1.25
C LEU A 37 1.95 5.02 -2.01
N GLN A 38 1.65 6.14 -1.34
CA GLN A 38 1.69 7.46 -1.96
C GLN A 38 3.11 7.83 -2.42
N VAL A 39 4.15 7.59 -1.62
CA VAL A 39 5.55 7.81 -2.02
C VAL A 39 5.88 7.02 -3.28
N LYS A 40 5.50 5.74 -3.34
CA LYS A 40 5.65 4.92 -4.55
C LYS A 40 4.95 5.53 -5.77
N THR A 41 3.72 6.05 -5.62
CA THR A 41 3.05 6.72 -6.74
C THR A 41 3.85 7.92 -7.25
N GLU A 42 4.47 8.68 -6.36
CA GLU A 42 5.27 9.85 -6.73
C GLU A 42 6.57 9.45 -7.45
N ILE A 43 7.25 8.40 -6.97
CA ILE A 43 8.42 7.83 -7.64
C ILE A 43 8.05 7.34 -9.05
N VAL A 44 6.93 6.61 -9.19
CA VAL A 44 6.45 6.14 -10.50
C VAL A 44 6.12 7.31 -11.43
N LEU A 45 5.49 8.38 -10.94
CA LEU A 45 5.22 9.58 -11.75
C LEU A 45 6.50 10.29 -12.20
N LYS A 46 7.56 10.30 -11.38
CA LYS A 46 8.88 10.79 -11.79
C LYS A 46 9.48 9.90 -12.87
N LEU A 47 9.42 8.57 -12.70
CA LEU A 47 9.92 7.61 -13.69
C LEU A 47 9.28 7.82 -15.06
N THR A 48 7.95 7.90 -15.13
CA THR A 48 7.22 8.06 -16.40
C THR A 48 7.52 9.40 -17.07
N ALA A 49 7.81 10.47 -16.32
CA ALA A 49 8.23 11.75 -16.89
C ALA A 49 9.57 11.61 -17.63
N ILE A 50 10.54 10.91 -17.04
CA ILE A 50 11.84 10.66 -17.69
C ILE A 50 11.67 9.75 -18.90
N LEU A 51 10.90 8.67 -18.78
CA LEU A 51 10.65 7.73 -19.88
C LEU A 51 9.93 8.40 -21.05
N ARG A 52 9.00 9.32 -20.79
CA ARG A 52 8.32 10.09 -21.84
C ARG A 52 9.31 10.91 -22.67
N ASN A 53 10.28 11.55 -22.02
CA ASN A 53 11.31 12.32 -22.71
C ASN A 53 12.28 11.44 -23.53
N SER A 54 12.37 10.14 -23.21
CA SER A 54 13.26 9.22 -23.92
C SER A 54 12.71 8.73 -25.26
N ASN A 55 11.38 8.83 -25.48
CA ASN A 55 10.66 8.26 -26.64
C ASN A 55 10.89 6.74 -26.87
N LYS A 56 11.39 6.02 -25.87
CA LYS A 56 11.67 4.57 -25.97
C LYS A 56 10.52 3.68 -25.55
N ILE A 57 9.59 4.21 -24.76
CA ILE A 57 8.41 3.50 -24.26
C ILE A 57 7.17 4.08 -24.90
N ASN A 58 6.19 3.23 -25.21
CA ASN A 58 4.94 3.65 -25.83
C ASN A 58 4.19 4.67 -24.92
N ASN A 59 3.82 5.82 -25.48
CA ASN A 59 3.08 6.86 -24.77
C ASN A 59 1.75 6.36 -24.18
N ALA A 60 1.05 5.43 -24.85
CA ALA A 60 -0.18 4.84 -24.32
C ALA A 60 0.10 4.04 -23.03
N GLU A 61 1.21 3.30 -22.97
CA GLU A 61 1.62 2.55 -21.79
C GLU A 61 1.99 3.50 -20.63
N LEU A 62 2.77 4.55 -20.92
CA LEU A 62 3.13 5.56 -19.93
C LEU A 62 1.92 6.32 -19.38
N ASN A 63 0.93 6.59 -20.24
CA ASN A 63 -0.31 7.25 -19.83
C ASN A 63 -1.16 6.34 -18.94
N GLN A 64 -1.21 5.04 -19.23
CA GLN A 64 -1.90 4.07 -18.39
C GLN A 64 -1.26 3.97 -16.99
N ILE A 65 0.07 3.90 -16.92
CA ILE A 65 0.80 3.88 -15.64
C ILE A 65 0.56 5.17 -14.85
N ASN A 66 0.61 6.33 -15.52
CA ASN A 66 0.31 7.61 -14.89
C ASN A 66 -1.11 7.68 -14.33
N SER A 67 -2.09 7.18 -15.08
CA SER A 67 -3.47 7.14 -14.60
C SER A 67 -3.59 6.24 -13.37
N ASN A 68 -3.01 5.05 -13.40
CA ASN A 68 -3.05 4.11 -12.27
C ASN A 68 -2.33 4.67 -11.03
N ALA A 69 -1.20 5.37 -11.21
CA ALA A 69 -0.48 6.01 -10.12
C ALA A 69 -1.31 7.14 -9.49
N LYS A 70 -2.00 7.94 -10.31
CA LYS A 70 -2.90 9.00 -9.83
C LYS A 70 -4.11 8.41 -9.11
N ASP A 71 -4.72 7.37 -9.65
CA ASP A 71 -5.83 6.66 -9.02
C ASP A 71 -5.45 6.12 -7.64
N LEU A 72 -4.31 5.43 -7.54
CA LEU A 72 -3.81 4.93 -6.27
C LEU A 72 -3.53 6.09 -5.29
N LYS A 73 -2.97 7.20 -5.77
CA LYS A 73 -2.72 8.39 -4.95
C LYS A 73 -4.02 8.99 -4.40
N ILE A 74 -5.10 9.00 -5.18
CA ILE A 74 -6.42 9.43 -4.72
C ILE A 74 -6.94 8.46 -3.66
N GLU A 75 -6.79 7.15 -3.89
CA GLU A 75 -7.22 6.12 -2.94
C GLU A 75 -6.50 6.24 -1.58
N CYS A 76 -5.18 6.49 -1.59
CA CYS A 76 -4.38 6.71 -0.37
C CYS A 76 -4.86 7.90 0.47
N ARG A 77 -5.54 8.88 -0.12
CA ARG A 77 -6.03 10.08 0.57
C ARG A 77 -7.39 9.88 1.23
N LYS A 78 -8.08 8.76 0.98
CA LYS A 78 -9.33 8.48 1.67
C LYS A 78 -9.04 8.22 3.15
N GLU A 79 -9.82 8.85 4.02
CA GLU A 79 -9.68 8.70 5.48
C GLU A 79 -10.36 7.43 6.01
N VAL A 80 -11.29 6.87 5.25
CA VAL A 80 -12.08 5.71 5.66
C VAL A 80 -11.19 4.47 5.80
N LEU A 81 -11.27 3.82 6.97
CA LEU A 81 -10.76 2.47 7.17
C LEU A 81 -11.91 1.49 7.38
N ASN A 82 -12.07 0.57 6.42
CA ASN A 82 -12.92 -0.60 6.53
C ASN A 82 -12.40 -1.67 5.54
N GLY A 83 -12.96 -2.88 5.60
CA GLY A 83 -12.50 -3.97 4.73
C GLY A 83 -12.64 -3.69 3.24
N GLN A 84 -13.62 -2.87 2.81
CA GLN A 84 -13.74 -2.46 1.41
C GLN A 84 -12.63 -1.49 1.02
N ALA A 85 -12.31 -0.50 1.86
CA ALA A 85 -11.22 0.44 1.63
C ALA A 85 -9.86 -0.27 1.50
N VAL A 86 -9.61 -1.29 2.34
CA VAL A 86 -8.39 -2.11 2.24
C VAL A 86 -8.33 -2.86 0.91
N LYS A 87 -9.44 -3.48 0.49
CA LYS A 87 -9.55 -4.18 -0.81
C LYS A 87 -9.37 -3.24 -1.99
N ASP A 88 -9.98 -2.06 -1.96
CA ASP A 88 -9.90 -1.06 -3.02
C ASP A 88 -8.46 -0.54 -3.16
N LEU A 89 -7.82 -0.20 -2.04
CA LEU A 89 -6.43 0.24 -2.03
C LEU A 89 -5.50 -0.84 -2.59
N LYS A 90 -5.71 -2.10 -2.19
CA LYS A 90 -4.98 -3.24 -2.74
C LYS A 90 -5.19 -3.37 -4.25
N LEU A 91 -6.43 -3.32 -4.71
CA LEU A 91 -6.75 -3.45 -6.14
C LEU A 91 -6.05 -2.35 -6.96
N LYS A 92 -6.07 -1.10 -6.49
CA LYS A 92 -5.37 0.01 -7.15
C LYS A 92 -3.85 -0.18 -7.14
N SER A 93 -3.27 -0.68 -6.04
CA SER A 93 -1.85 -1.02 -5.93
C SER A 93 -1.44 -2.13 -6.90
N ASP A 94 -2.20 -3.22 -6.96
CA ASP A 94 -1.96 -4.36 -7.86
C ASP A 94 -2.08 -3.93 -9.33
N ASN A 95 -3.07 -3.10 -9.65
CA ASN A 95 -3.23 -2.54 -10.98
C ASN A 95 -2.01 -1.71 -11.37
N LEU A 96 -1.50 -0.83 -10.50
CA LEU A 96 -0.27 -0.09 -10.78
C LEU A 96 0.92 -1.04 -11.03
N ASN A 97 1.11 -2.03 -10.16
CA ASN A 97 2.21 -3.00 -10.24
C ASN A 97 2.21 -3.79 -11.55
N LYS A 98 1.03 -4.21 -12.03
CA LYS A 98 0.89 -4.99 -13.27
C LYS A 98 1.52 -4.28 -14.48
N TYR A 99 1.34 -2.98 -14.61
CA TYR A 99 1.91 -2.21 -15.72
C TYR A 99 3.34 -1.78 -15.44
N LEU A 100 3.64 -1.41 -14.20
CA LEU A 100 4.98 -1.00 -13.80
C LEU A 100 6.00 -2.11 -14.12
N VAL A 101 5.74 -3.36 -13.72
CA VAL A 101 6.65 -4.49 -13.99
C VAL A 101 6.97 -4.65 -15.48
N ARG A 102 5.99 -4.45 -16.37
CA ARG A 102 6.21 -4.53 -17.83
C ARG A 102 7.14 -3.42 -18.32
N THR A 103 6.94 -2.20 -17.82
CA THR A 103 7.83 -1.08 -18.13
C THR A 103 9.24 -1.30 -17.56
N LEU A 104 9.38 -1.88 -16.38
CA LEU A 104 10.70 -2.21 -15.81
C LEU A 104 11.46 -3.22 -16.69
N VAL A 105 10.77 -4.23 -17.21
CA VAL A 105 11.36 -5.17 -18.19
C VAL A 105 11.81 -4.42 -19.45
N ASN A 106 11.00 -3.50 -19.97
CA ASN A 106 11.38 -2.71 -21.15
C ASN A 106 12.58 -1.79 -20.90
N ILE A 107 12.72 -1.24 -19.69
CA ILE A 107 13.91 -0.46 -19.29
C ILE A 107 15.15 -1.35 -19.32
N GLU A 108 15.07 -2.57 -18.79
CA GLU A 108 16.19 -3.51 -18.77
C GLU A 108 16.63 -3.98 -20.17
N LEU A 109 15.69 -4.07 -21.11
CA LEU A 109 15.96 -4.46 -22.49
C LEU A 109 16.55 -3.33 -23.35
N ASP A 110 16.35 -2.05 -23.00
CA ASP A 110 16.93 -0.92 -23.72
C ASP A 110 18.23 -0.44 -23.07
N SER A 111 19.37 -0.66 -23.75
CA SER A 111 20.70 -0.32 -23.23
C SER A 111 20.86 1.14 -22.81
N LYS A 112 20.21 2.08 -23.51
CA LYS A 112 20.30 3.52 -23.21
C LYS A 112 19.50 3.89 -21.97
N LEU A 113 18.32 3.29 -21.77
CA LEU A 113 17.54 3.48 -20.55
C LEU A 113 18.24 2.85 -19.35
N LYS A 114 18.73 1.62 -19.51
CA LYS A 114 19.46 0.89 -18.48
C LYS A 114 20.70 1.64 -17.98
N SER A 115 21.45 2.29 -18.86
CA SER A 115 22.64 3.05 -18.48
C SER A 115 22.34 4.48 -17.98
N ASN A 116 21.08 4.92 -17.98
CA ASN A 116 20.72 6.28 -17.59
C ASN A 116 20.74 6.41 -16.06
N LYS A 117 21.69 7.21 -15.55
CA LYS A 117 21.86 7.44 -14.10
C LYS A 117 20.59 7.89 -13.38
N ASN A 118 19.77 8.75 -14.00
CA ASN A 118 18.53 9.21 -13.37
C ASN A 118 17.50 8.08 -13.26
N ILE A 119 17.46 7.16 -14.23
CA ILE A 119 16.59 5.99 -14.18
C ILE A 119 17.08 5.03 -13.10
N ILE A 120 18.40 4.75 -13.04
CA ILE A 120 19.00 3.90 -12.00
C ILE A 120 18.64 4.41 -10.60
N THR A 121 18.82 5.71 -10.32
CA THR A 121 18.46 6.29 -9.02
C THR A 121 16.99 6.10 -8.68
N ILE A 122 16.08 6.31 -9.65
CA ILE A 122 14.65 6.11 -9.44
C ILE A 122 14.31 4.62 -9.20
N MET A 123 15.02 3.71 -9.86
CA MET A 123 14.85 2.27 -9.65
C MET A 123 15.29 1.86 -8.23
N ASP A 124 16.38 2.43 -7.72
CA ASP A 124 16.83 2.22 -6.34
C ASP A 124 15.81 2.78 -5.34
N GLU A 125 15.31 4.01 -5.56
CA GLU A 125 14.24 4.61 -4.76
C GLU A 125 12.98 3.73 -4.76
N LEU A 126 12.60 3.20 -5.92
CA LEU A 126 11.45 2.32 -6.07
C LEU A 126 11.64 1.01 -5.29
N SER A 127 12.82 0.39 -5.38
CA SER A 127 13.14 -0.82 -4.62
C SER A 127 13.08 -0.58 -3.11
N LEU A 128 13.60 0.56 -2.64
CA LEU A 128 13.50 0.94 -1.23
C LEU A 128 12.04 1.16 -0.81
N ALA A 129 11.25 1.81 -1.65
CA ALA A 129 9.83 2.02 -1.41
C ALA A 129 9.06 0.69 -1.31
N GLU A 130 9.32 -0.29 -2.19
CA GLU A 130 8.69 -1.62 -2.09
C GLU A 130 9.02 -2.33 -0.77
N ASN A 131 10.29 -2.29 -0.35
CA ASN A 131 10.73 -2.90 0.91
C ASN A 131 10.03 -2.24 2.12
N ASN A 132 9.92 -0.91 2.11
CA ASN A 132 9.19 -0.18 3.13
C ASN A 132 7.70 -0.53 3.13
N ILE A 133 7.05 -0.56 1.96
CA ILE A 133 5.63 -0.94 1.83
C ILE A 133 5.41 -2.34 2.40
N TYR A 134 6.26 -3.31 2.04
CA TYR A 134 6.17 -4.68 2.54
C TYR A 134 6.23 -4.72 4.08
N SER A 135 7.22 -4.04 4.65
CA SER A 135 7.39 -3.94 6.12
C SER A 135 6.18 -3.29 6.80
N LYS A 136 5.65 -2.19 6.25
CA LYS A 136 4.47 -1.50 6.79
C LYS A 136 3.21 -2.33 6.72
N ILE A 137 2.96 -3.01 5.59
CA ILE A 137 1.82 -3.91 5.44
C ILE A 137 1.92 -5.08 6.42
N ARG A 138 3.11 -5.68 6.55
CA ARG A 138 3.33 -6.75 7.52
C ARG A 138 3.00 -6.29 8.95
N LYS A 139 3.55 -5.16 9.38
CA LYS A 139 3.28 -4.57 10.70
C LYS A 139 1.77 -4.30 10.89
N TYR A 140 1.11 -3.74 9.88
CA TYR A 140 -0.33 -3.50 9.89
C TYR A 140 -1.13 -4.79 10.06
N ASN A 141 -0.81 -5.83 9.28
CA ASN A 141 -1.47 -7.13 9.36
C ASN A 141 -1.25 -7.85 10.70
N GLU A 142 -0.05 -7.72 11.29
CA GLU A 142 0.26 -8.22 12.62
C GLU A 142 -0.63 -7.55 13.69
N ILE A 143 -0.81 -6.22 13.59
CA ILE A 143 -1.71 -5.47 14.47
C ILE A 143 -3.17 -5.93 14.26
N CYS A 144 -3.66 -5.98 13.02
CA CYS A 144 -5.02 -6.45 12.72
C CYS A 144 -5.27 -7.87 13.26
N SER A 145 -4.29 -8.76 13.14
CA SER A 145 -4.38 -10.13 13.63
C SER A 145 -4.42 -10.19 15.16
N SER A 146 -3.58 -9.41 15.85
CA SER A 146 -3.60 -9.33 17.33
C SER A 146 -4.94 -8.82 17.89
N LEU A 147 -5.69 -8.08 17.08
CA LEU A 147 -6.97 -7.48 17.44
C LEU A 147 -8.17 -8.23 16.83
N ASN A 148 -7.93 -9.40 16.22
CA ASN A 148 -8.93 -10.23 15.55
C ASN A 148 -9.74 -9.49 14.45
N LYS A 149 -9.15 -8.47 13.83
CA LYS A 149 -9.74 -7.68 12.72
C LYS A 149 -9.41 -8.28 11.36
N LYS A 150 -9.85 -9.51 11.11
CA LYS A 150 -9.53 -10.27 9.90
C LYS A 150 -10.01 -9.59 8.61
N GLU A 151 -11.11 -8.86 8.69
CA GLU A 151 -11.70 -8.08 7.61
C GLU A 151 -10.80 -6.92 7.13
N LEU A 152 -9.85 -6.51 7.96
CA LEU A 152 -8.91 -5.43 7.66
C LEU A 152 -7.56 -5.94 7.15
N ILE A 153 -7.33 -7.26 7.04
CA ILE A 153 -6.04 -7.78 6.57
C ILE A 153 -5.79 -7.37 5.11
N TYR A 154 -4.63 -6.76 4.87
CA TYR A 154 -4.13 -6.49 3.53
C TYR A 154 -3.42 -7.74 2.99
N ILE A 155 -4.09 -8.48 2.11
CA ILE A 155 -3.55 -9.73 1.55
C ILE A 155 -2.48 -9.43 0.50
N PHE A 156 -1.30 -10.04 0.57
CA PHE A 156 -0.34 -9.99 -0.54
C PHE A 156 -0.78 -10.95 -1.66
N ARG A 157 -0.44 -10.62 -2.92
CA ARG A 157 -0.74 -11.51 -4.07
C ARG A 157 -0.14 -12.92 -3.89
N SER A 158 0.98 -13.08 -3.19
CA SER A 158 1.58 -14.39 -2.88
C SER A 158 0.79 -15.22 -1.86
N GLU A 159 -0.16 -14.60 -1.14
CA GLU A 159 -0.93 -15.22 -0.06
C GLU A 159 -2.41 -15.42 -0.42
N SER A 160 -2.87 -14.93 -1.59
CA SER A 160 -4.21 -15.28 -2.07
C SER A 160 -4.20 -16.75 -2.48
N LYS A 161 -4.93 -17.60 -1.74
CA LYS A 161 -5.13 -19.02 -2.01
C LYS A 161 -5.08 -19.31 -3.51
N SER A 162 -4.20 -20.22 -3.92
CA SER A 162 -4.21 -20.80 -5.26
C SER A 162 -5.65 -21.15 -5.65
N PRO A 163 -6.08 -20.89 -6.89
CA PRO A 163 -7.38 -21.34 -7.35
C PRO A 163 -7.50 -22.82 -7.01
N GLN A 164 -8.54 -23.20 -6.25
CA GLN A 164 -8.84 -24.60 -6.06
C GLN A 164 -9.28 -25.10 -7.44
N VAL A 165 -8.39 -25.86 -8.08
CA VAL A 165 -8.76 -26.64 -9.24
C VAL A 165 -9.67 -27.74 -8.68
N GLU A 166 -10.98 -27.56 -8.81
CA GLU A 166 -11.91 -28.68 -8.71
C GLU A 166 -11.60 -29.61 -9.89
N PHE A 167 -11.06 -30.78 -9.57
CA PHE A 167 -10.92 -31.90 -10.50
C PHE A 167 -12.23 -32.66 -10.60
#